data_AF-A0A3S3QED2-F1
#
_entry.id   AF-A0A3S3QED2-F1
#
_cell.length_a   1.000
_cell.length_b   1.000
_cell.length_c   1.000
_cell.angle_alpha   90.00
_cell.angle_beta   90.00
_cell.angle_gamma   90.00
#
_symmetry.space_group_name_H-M   'P 1'
#
loop_
_entity.id
_entity.type
_entity.pdbx_description
1 polymer ?
#
loop_
_entity_poly.entity_id
_entity_poly.type
_entity_poly.pdbx_seq_one_letter_code
_entity_poly.pdbx_strand_id
1 'polypeptide(L)'
;MAHLLCGQTELCLCHTCSLVDCDTNGEDQGCEGSHMDDAIDFNRHNRCLATEVNFPYTGEDDSCIRKKSTNHAADINDHEDVPVNSEKAVLNAMANQPISVAIDASGFVFQFYFSGVFNGDCCIELDHGFTAVDYEAASDGTKYCLVKNLWGIGWGEEGYIRMQRDVDSAEGLRGIAMMTSYPTA
;
A
#
# COMPACT_ATOMS: atom_id res chain seq x y z
N MET A 1 -2.38 1.51 8.90
CA MET A 1 -3.32 0.64 8.17
C MET A 1 -2.55 -0.01 7.02
N ALA A 2 -2.45 -1.34 7.01
CA ALA A 2 -1.80 -2.10 5.95
C ALA A 2 -2.58 -1.98 4.63
N HIS A 3 -1.86 -1.84 3.53
CA HIS A 3 -2.42 -1.81 2.18
C HIS A 3 -2.11 -3.14 1.51
N LEU A 4 -3.14 -3.87 1.08
CA LEU A 4 -2.97 -5.13 0.37
C LEU A 4 -3.35 -5.06 -1.10
N LEU A 5 -2.44 -5.57 -1.91
CA LEU A 5 -2.65 -5.86 -3.31
C LEU A 5 -3.22 -7.26 -3.49
N CYS A 6 -4.07 -7.38 -4.50
CA CYS A 6 -4.89 -8.54 -4.76
C CYS A 6 -4.85 -8.77 -6.27
N GLY A 7 -3.92 -9.63 -6.67
CA GLY A 7 -3.49 -9.70 -8.07
C GLY A 7 -2.67 -8.46 -8.50
N GLN A 8 -2.30 -8.44 -9.79
CA GLN A 8 -1.31 -7.51 -10.35
C GLN A 8 -1.77 -6.05 -10.48
N THR A 9 -3.01 -5.68 -10.11
CA THR A 9 -3.55 -4.33 -10.42
C THR A 9 -4.57 -3.77 -9.43
N GLU A 10 -5.11 -4.54 -8.49
CA GLU A 10 -6.19 -4.08 -7.60
C GLU A 10 -5.78 -4.10 -6.13
N LEU A 11 -6.14 -3.04 -5.42
CA LEU A 11 -6.16 -3.03 -3.97
C LEU A 11 -7.44 -3.74 -3.53
N CYS A 12 -7.35 -4.82 -2.75
CA CYS A 12 -8.54 -5.47 -2.19
C CYS A 12 -8.72 -5.02 -0.74
N LEU A 13 -9.80 -4.30 -0.45
CA LEU A 13 -10.36 -4.17 0.88
C LEU A 13 -11.59 -5.10 0.92
N CYS A 14 -11.66 -6.00 1.90
CA CYS A 14 -12.48 -7.21 1.75
C CYS A 14 -13.54 -7.40 2.83
N HIS A 15 -14.71 -6.79 2.73
CA HIS A 15 -15.80 -6.87 3.72
C HIS A 15 -16.39 -8.30 4.04
N THR A 16 -16.03 -9.39 3.34
CA THR A 16 -16.41 -10.80 3.72
C THR A 16 -15.35 -11.60 4.48
N CYS A 17 -14.17 -11.01 4.68
CA CYS A 17 -13.19 -11.32 5.71
C CYS A 17 -12.35 -10.04 5.79
N SER A 18 -12.92 -8.96 6.33
CA SER A 18 -12.24 -7.67 6.34
C SER A 18 -10.97 -7.85 7.14
N LEU A 19 -9.82 -7.47 6.59
CA LEU A 19 -8.57 -7.47 7.37
C LEU A 19 -8.78 -6.65 8.64
N VAL A 20 -9.45 -5.50 8.50
CA VAL A 20 -9.82 -4.62 9.60
C VAL A 20 -10.65 -5.34 10.67
N ASP A 21 -11.67 -6.11 10.27
CA ASP A 21 -12.60 -6.73 11.23
C ASP A 21 -12.11 -8.09 11.76
N CYS A 22 -11.40 -8.85 10.93
CA CYS A 22 -11.13 -10.27 11.12
C CYS A 22 -9.68 -10.64 11.41
N ASP A 23 -8.74 -9.76 11.06
CA ASP A 23 -7.32 -9.89 11.33
C ASP A 23 -6.93 -8.97 12.50
N THR A 24 -7.42 -9.35 13.68
CA THR A 24 -7.26 -8.59 14.93
C THR A 24 -6.44 -9.35 15.97
N ASN A 25 -5.73 -10.40 15.54
CA ASN A 25 -4.89 -11.21 16.42
C ASN A 25 -3.42 -10.92 16.11
N GLY A 26 -2.60 -10.65 17.12
CA GLY A 26 -1.17 -10.40 16.93
C GLY A 26 -0.85 -8.92 16.89
N GLU A 27 -0.09 -8.48 15.88
CA GLU A 27 0.33 -7.07 15.71
C GLU A 27 -0.75 -6.24 14.98
N ASP A 28 -1.70 -6.87 14.31
CA ASP A 28 -2.82 -6.22 13.63
C ASP A 28 -3.96 -5.88 14.59
N GLN A 29 -4.42 -4.63 14.53
CA GLN A 29 -5.37 -4.02 15.46
C GLN A 29 -6.53 -3.32 14.74
N GLY A 30 -6.95 -3.85 13.59
CA GLY A 30 -8.05 -3.27 12.82
C GLY A 30 -7.76 -1.83 12.38
N CYS A 31 -8.64 -0.89 12.73
CA CYS A 31 -8.45 0.52 12.43
C CYS A 31 -7.25 1.17 13.14
N GLU A 32 -6.70 0.57 14.20
CA GLU A 32 -5.56 1.11 14.97
C GLU A 32 -4.20 0.82 14.31
N GLY A 33 -4.17 0.00 13.25
CA GLY A 33 -2.94 -0.29 12.50
C GLY A 33 -2.77 -1.76 12.19
N SER A 34 -1.95 -2.04 11.17
CA SER A 34 -1.61 -3.39 10.76
C SER A 34 -0.32 -3.41 9.94
N HIS A 35 0.33 -4.57 9.90
CA HIS A 35 1.49 -4.88 9.07
C HIS A 35 1.04 -5.50 7.74
N MET A 36 1.70 -5.13 6.63
CA MET A 36 1.32 -5.60 5.29
C MET A 36 1.50 -7.11 5.13
N ASP A 37 2.53 -7.66 5.75
CA ASP A 37 2.91 -9.08 5.61
C ASP A 37 1.93 -9.99 6.35
N ASP A 38 1.54 -9.62 7.58
CA ASP A 38 0.53 -10.31 8.38
C ASP A 38 -0.81 -10.40 7.63
N ALA A 39 -1.21 -9.30 7.02
CA ALA A 39 -2.44 -9.24 6.26
C ALA A 39 -2.37 -10.06 4.94
N ILE A 40 -1.18 -10.24 4.33
CA ILE A 40 -0.99 -11.21 3.22
C ILE A 40 -1.14 -12.64 3.74
N ASP A 41 -0.52 -12.95 4.87
CA ASP A 41 -0.57 -14.27 5.50
C ASP A 41 -1.98 -14.67 5.93
N PHE A 42 -2.74 -13.72 6.48
CA PHE A 42 -4.15 -13.91 6.81
C PHE A 42 -4.97 -14.25 5.58
N ASN A 43 -4.78 -13.53 4.47
CA ASN A 43 -5.50 -13.77 3.23
C ASN A 43 -5.15 -15.13 2.62
N ARG A 44 -3.87 -15.51 2.64
CA ARG A 44 -3.40 -16.85 2.24
C ARG A 44 -4.10 -17.94 3.04
N HIS A 45 -4.13 -17.82 4.37
CA HIS A 45 -4.68 -18.86 5.23
C HIS A 45 -6.20 -18.99 5.10
N ASN A 46 -6.91 -17.86 4.97
CA ASN A 46 -8.37 -17.83 4.99
C ASN A 46 -9.00 -17.89 3.59
N ARG A 47 -8.22 -17.68 2.51
CA ARG A 47 -8.67 -17.66 1.11
C ARG A 47 -9.86 -16.72 0.90
N CYS A 48 -9.79 -15.53 1.46
CA CYS A 48 -10.92 -14.61 1.52
C CYS A 48 -10.78 -13.37 0.62
N LEU A 49 -9.79 -13.27 -0.26
CA LEU A 49 -9.66 -12.07 -1.12
C LEU A 49 -10.89 -11.90 -2.00
N ALA A 50 -11.53 -10.74 -1.90
CA ALA A 50 -12.65 -10.34 -2.73
C ALA A 50 -12.43 -8.91 -3.21
N THR A 51 -13.01 -8.57 -4.36
CA THR A 51 -12.83 -7.25 -4.98
C THR A 51 -13.64 -6.17 -4.27
N GLU A 52 -13.14 -4.93 -4.29
CA GLU A 52 -13.81 -3.74 -3.74
C GLU A 52 -15.25 -3.57 -4.26
N VAL A 53 -15.49 -3.88 -5.54
CA VAL A 53 -16.82 -3.81 -6.16
C VAL A 53 -17.82 -4.73 -5.46
N ASN A 54 -17.36 -5.90 -5.03
CA ASN A 54 -18.21 -6.85 -4.32
C ASN A 54 -18.37 -6.49 -2.84
N PHE A 55 -17.41 -5.74 -2.28
CA PHE A 55 -17.31 -5.43 -0.86
C PHE A 55 -16.72 -4.05 -0.61
N PRO A 56 -17.54 -3.00 -0.68
CA PRO A 56 -17.07 -1.62 -0.53
C PRO A 56 -16.55 -1.35 0.88
N TYR A 57 -15.45 -0.62 0.99
CA TYR A 57 -14.90 -0.15 2.25
C TYR A 57 -15.82 0.86 2.94
N THR A 58 -16.13 0.63 4.22
CA THR A 58 -17.05 1.45 5.03
C THR A 58 -16.33 2.41 5.97
N GLY A 59 -15.04 2.20 6.24
CA GLY A 59 -14.23 3.09 7.08
C GLY A 59 -14.43 2.96 8.59
N GLU A 60 -15.07 1.88 9.04
CA GLU A 60 -15.33 1.59 10.46
C GLU A 60 -15.11 0.10 10.73
N ASP A 61 -14.70 -0.25 11.96
CA ASP A 61 -14.65 -1.65 12.40
C ASP A 61 -16.08 -2.21 12.47
N ASP A 62 -16.34 -3.31 11.76
CA ASP A 62 -17.59 -4.07 11.84
C ASP A 62 -17.34 -5.44 12.51
N SER A 63 -18.41 -6.20 12.73
CA SER A 63 -18.31 -7.58 13.20
C SER A 63 -17.60 -8.42 12.14
N CYS A 64 -16.61 -9.22 12.55
CA CYS A 64 -15.95 -10.15 11.65
C CYS A 64 -16.94 -11.20 11.08
N ILE A 65 -17.35 -11.00 9.82
CA ILE A 65 -18.15 -11.96 9.07
C ILE A 65 -17.18 -12.80 8.23
N ARG A 66 -16.81 -14.00 8.68
CA ARG A 66 -16.02 -14.96 7.86
C ARG A 66 -16.94 -15.76 6.96
N LYS A 67 -17.23 -15.27 5.77
CA LYS A 67 -17.83 -16.10 4.71
C LYS A 67 -16.75 -16.35 3.67
N LYS A 68 -16.51 -17.61 3.31
CA LYS A 68 -15.72 -17.91 2.10
C LYS A 68 -16.32 -17.09 0.97
N SER A 69 -15.57 -16.13 0.45
CA SER A 69 -16.01 -15.37 -0.71
C SER A 69 -16.24 -16.39 -1.83
N THR A 70 -17.47 -16.44 -2.36
CA THR A 70 -17.74 -17.22 -3.58
C THR A 70 -17.12 -16.55 -4.81
N ASN A 71 -16.71 -15.29 -4.66
CA ASN A 71 -16.05 -14.46 -5.67
C ASN A 71 -14.60 -14.21 -5.25
N HIS A 72 -13.80 -15.26 -5.27
CA HIS A 72 -12.37 -15.23 -4.97
C HIS A 72 -11.66 -14.34 -6.01
N ALA A 73 -11.03 -13.25 -5.56
CA ALA A 73 -10.40 -12.29 -6.46
C ALA A 73 -9.05 -12.80 -6.99
N ALA A 74 -8.19 -13.32 -6.12
CA ALA A 74 -6.90 -13.89 -6.49
C ALA A 74 -6.39 -14.85 -5.41
N ASP A 75 -5.60 -15.86 -5.80
CA ASP A 75 -4.83 -16.70 -4.87
C ASP A 75 -3.47 -16.05 -4.60
N ILE A 76 -3.05 -16.04 -3.32
CA ILE A 76 -1.71 -15.62 -2.89
C ILE A 76 -1.05 -16.82 -2.23
N ASN A 77 0.17 -17.15 -2.67
CA ASN A 77 0.95 -18.27 -2.14
C ASN A 77 1.86 -17.83 -0.99
N ASP A 78 2.49 -16.66 -1.12
CA ASP A 78 3.40 -16.11 -0.11
C ASP A 78 3.56 -14.59 -0.28
N HIS A 79 4.45 -13.97 0.47
CA HIS A 79 4.93 -12.60 0.24
C HIS A 79 6.46 -12.55 0.20
N GLU A 80 7.02 -11.50 -0.37
CA GLU A 80 8.45 -11.21 -0.34
C GLU A 80 8.70 -9.76 0.07
N ASP A 81 9.65 -9.60 1.00
CA ASP A 81 10.20 -8.29 1.37
C ASP A 81 11.21 -7.81 0.33
N VAL A 82 11.10 -6.55 -0.06
CA VAL A 82 12.11 -5.87 -0.85
C VAL A 82 13.29 -5.52 0.07
N PRO A 83 14.55 -5.68 -0.41
CA PRO A 83 15.73 -5.24 0.33
C PRO A 83 15.61 -3.80 0.86
N VAL A 84 15.70 -3.68 2.18
CA VAL A 84 15.61 -2.41 2.92
C VAL A 84 16.64 -1.40 2.41
N ASN A 85 16.23 -0.15 2.29
CA ASN A 85 17.04 1.00 1.89
C ASN A 85 17.67 0.84 0.49
N SER A 86 16.91 0.25 -0.42
CA SER A 86 17.32 0.07 -1.81
C SER A 86 16.20 0.47 -2.77
N GLU A 87 16.18 1.76 -3.13
CA GLU A 87 15.24 2.28 -4.14
C GLU A 87 15.35 1.51 -5.47
N LYS A 88 16.55 1.07 -5.84
CA LYS A 88 16.72 0.20 -7.02
C LYS A 88 15.94 -1.12 -6.90
N ALA A 89 15.89 -1.71 -5.72
CA ALA A 89 15.16 -2.96 -5.50
C ALA A 89 13.65 -2.72 -5.50
N VAL A 90 13.20 -1.60 -4.92
CA VAL A 90 11.82 -1.11 -5.03
C VAL A 90 11.41 -0.98 -6.49
N LEU A 91 12.18 -0.26 -7.31
CA LEU A 91 11.88 -0.09 -8.74
C LEU A 91 11.88 -1.41 -9.52
N ASN A 92 12.80 -2.33 -9.20
CA ASN A 92 12.80 -3.66 -9.81
C ASN A 92 11.54 -4.46 -9.46
N ALA A 93 11.05 -4.37 -8.22
CA ALA A 93 9.82 -5.03 -7.82
C ALA A 93 8.61 -4.38 -8.52
N MET A 94 8.53 -3.04 -8.53
CA MET A 94 7.50 -2.27 -9.23
C MET A 94 7.41 -2.59 -10.72
N ALA A 95 8.54 -2.89 -11.37
CA ALA A 95 8.58 -3.24 -12.78
C ALA A 95 7.85 -4.56 -13.12
N ASN A 96 7.58 -5.40 -12.11
CA ASN A 96 6.90 -6.68 -12.28
C ASN A 96 5.44 -6.63 -11.83
N GLN A 97 5.13 -5.85 -10.80
CA GLN A 97 3.80 -5.70 -10.23
C GLN A 97 3.76 -4.46 -9.30
N PRO A 98 2.57 -3.94 -8.98
CA PRO A 98 2.40 -3.03 -7.86
C PRO A 98 2.94 -3.65 -6.57
N ILE A 99 3.41 -2.81 -5.65
CA ILE A 99 3.95 -3.24 -4.36
C ILE A 99 3.39 -2.39 -3.22
N SER A 100 3.34 -2.97 -2.02
CA SER A 100 2.96 -2.25 -0.80
C SER A 100 4.18 -1.56 -0.21
N VAL A 101 4.04 -0.28 0.16
CA VAL A 101 5.11 0.54 0.75
C VAL A 101 4.59 1.25 2.00
N ALA A 102 5.43 1.40 3.01
CA ALA A 102 5.15 2.32 4.12
C ALA A 102 5.85 3.67 3.87
N ILE A 103 5.18 4.76 4.22
CA ILE A 103 5.64 6.14 4.00
C ILE A 103 5.28 6.97 5.24
N ASP A 104 6.13 7.93 5.60
CA ASP A 104 5.77 8.99 6.55
C ASP A 104 4.82 10.01 5.89
N ALA A 105 3.54 9.97 6.29
CA ALA A 105 2.47 10.83 5.82
C ALA A 105 2.05 11.90 6.85
N SER A 106 2.75 11.99 8.00
CA SER A 106 2.44 12.88 9.11
C SER A 106 2.57 14.37 8.77
N GLY A 107 3.41 14.70 7.79
CA GLY A 107 3.77 16.08 7.45
C GLY A 107 2.62 16.90 6.87
N PHE A 108 2.46 18.14 7.32
CA PHE A 108 1.43 19.06 6.82
C PHE A 108 1.45 19.20 5.28
N VAL A 109 2.62 19.32 4.68
CA VAL A 109 2.75 19.44 3.21
C VAL A 109 2.28 18.16 2.50
N PHE A 110 2.45 17.00 3.12
CA PHE A 110 1.99 15.72 2.59
C PHE A 110 0.46 15.63 2.65
N GLN A 111 -0.14 15.96 3.80
CA GLN A 111 -1.60 15.92 4.00
C GLN A 111 -2.35 16.79 2.99
N PHE A 112 -1.80 17.97 2.65
CA PHE A 112 -2.39 18.91 1.70
C PHE A 112 -1.81 18.81 0.28
N TYR A 113 -1.13 17.71 -0.06
CA TYR A 113 -0.68 17.48 -1.43
C TYR A 113 -1.87 17.50 -2.41
N PHE A 114 -1.69 18.22 -3.51
CA PHE A 114 -2.70 18.36 -4.56
C PHE A 114 -2.18 17.93 -5.93
N SER A 115 -0.98 18.36 -6.32
CA SER A 115 -0.36 17.99 -7.60
C SER A 115 1.13 18.28 -7.64
N GLY A 116 1.80 17.77 -8.66
CA GLY A 116 3.24 17.96 -8.90
C GLY A 116 4.07 16.79 -8.39
N VAL A 117 5.37 16.81 -8.67
CA VAL A 117 6.31 15.86 -8.04
C VAL A 117 6.58 16.34 -6.61
N PHE A 118 6.13 15.56 -5.64
CA PHE A 118 6.34 15.81 -4.23
C PHE A 118 7.81 15.58 -3.89
N ASN A 119 8.44 16.60 -3.31
CA ASN A 119 9.85 16.62 -2.90
C ASN A 119 10.04 17.12 -1.46
N GLY A 120 8.96 17.12 -0.67
CA GLY A 120 9.00 17.63 0.69
C GLY A 120 9.84 16.71 1.57
N ASP A 121 11.09 17.08 1.79
CA ASP A 121 12.03 16.31 2.60
C ASP A 121 11.89 16.66 4.09
N CYS A 122 11.29 15.74 4.83
CA CYS A 122 11.60 15.50 6.23
C CYS A 122 11.03 14.14 6.58
N CYS A 123 11.65 13.53 7.59
CA CYS A 123 11.01 12.53 8.42
C CYS A 123 10.79 11.19 7.71
N ILE A 124 11.04 10.14 8.49
CA ILE A 124 11.00 8.74 8.08
C ILE A 124 10.34 7.92 9.19
N GLU A 125 9.47 8.57 9.98
CA GLU A 125 8.67 7.90 11.00
C GLU A 125 7.47 7.30 10.27
N LEU A 126 7.67 6.11 9.69
CA LEU A 126 6.67 5.42 8.87
C LEU A 126 5.37 5.24 9.66
N ASP A 127 4.28 5.80 9.17
CA ASP A 127 2.99 5.81 9.86
C ASP A 127 1.82 5.38 8.96
N HIS A 128 2.03 5.32 7.63
CA HIS A 128 0.95 5.09 6.68
C HIS A 128 1.35 4.15 5.54
N GLY A 129 0.45 3.22 5.21
CA GLY A 129 0.60 2.31 4.08
C GLY A 129 0.17 2.96 2.77
N PHE A 130 0.84 2.61 1.68
CA PHE A 130 0.50 3.02 0.32
C PHE A 130 0.75 1.88 -0.66
N THR A 131 0.36 2.10 -1.91
CA THR A 131 0.64 1.18 -3.01
C THR A 131 1.44 1.90 -4.09
N ALA A 132 2.68 1.49 -4.30
CA ALA A 132 3.48 1.98 -5.41
C ALA A 132 3.11 1.19 -6.68
N VAL A 133 2.65 1.90 -7.71
CA VAL A 133 2.04 1.28 -8.91
C VAL A 133 2.85 1.46 -10.18
N ASP A 134 3.64 2.53 -10.29
CA ASP A 134 4.45 2.82 -11.48
C ASP A 134 5.56 3.82 -11.15
N TYR A 135 6.51 4.03 -12.05
CA TYR A 135 7.53 5.07 -11.94
C TYR A 135 7.88 5.67 -13.29
N GLU A 136 8.01 6.99 -13.35
CA GLU A 136 8.23 7.71 -14.60
C GLU A 136 9.22 8.86 -14.40
N ALA A 137 9.26 9.78 -15.37
CA ALA A 137 9.91 11.07 -15.27
C ALA A 137 8.97 12.15 -15.81
N ALA A 138 8.90 13.27 -15.09
CA ALA A 138 8.18 14.45 -15.51
C ALA A 138 8.84 15.10 -16.73
N SER A 139 8.13 16.05 -17.36
CA SER A 139 8.59 16.74 -18.56
C SER A 139 9.88 17.55 -18.37
N ASP A 140 10.19 17.94 -17.13
CA ASP A 140 11.44 18.62 -16.75
C ASP A 140 12.58 17.64 -16.42
N GLY A 141 12.35 16.34 -16.55
CA GLY A 141 13.30 15.28 -16.23
C GLY A 141 13.26 14.81 -14.78
N THR A 142 12.44 15.41 -13.90
CA THR A 142 12.33 15.00 -12.51
C THR A 142 11.69 13.62 -12.43
N LYS A 143 12.42 12.67 -11.86
CA LYS A 143 12.00 11.28 -11.72
C LYS A 143 11.03 11.13 -10.55
N TYR A 144 10.00 10.30 -10.70
CA TYR A 144 9.07 10.00 -9.60
C TYR A 144 8.59 8.55 -9.60
N CYS A 145 8.15 8.08 -8.43
CA CYS A 145 7.28 6.93 -8.25
C CYS A 145 5.83 7.42 -8.14
N LEU A 146 4.92 6.80 -8.88
CA LEU A 146 3.48 7.00 -8.76
C LEU A 146 2.96 6.08 -7.65
N VAL A 147 2.39 6.69 -6.62
CA VAL A 147 1.95 6.01 -5.41
C VAL A 147 0.47 6.31 -5.19
N LYS A 148 -0.32 5.26 -4.97
CA LYS A 148 -1.77 5.32 -4.74
C LYS A 148 -2.07 5.38 -3.25
N ASN A 149 -2.89 6.35 -2.86
CA ASN A 149 -3.45 6.50 -1.52
C ASN A 149 -4.90 5.98 -1.46
N LEU A 150 -5.37 5.75 -0.24
CA LEU A 150 -6.75 5.37 0.07
C LEU A 150 -7.62 6.50 0.62
N TRP A 151 -7.12 7.75 0.68
CA TRP A 151 -7.90 8.92 1.11
C TRP A 151 -8.94 9.43 0.09
N GLY A 152 -9.21 8.62 -0.94
CA GLY A 152 -10.17 8.92 -1.99
C GLY A 152 -9.62 9.83 -3.09
N ILE A 153 -10.40 9.94 -4.17
CA ILE A 153 -10.01 10.65 -5.39
C ILE A 153 -9.91 12.18 -5.24
N GLY A 154 -10.42 12.73 -4.13
CA GLY A 154 -10.35 14.17 -3.84
C GLY A 154 -9.00 14.64 -3.30
N TRP A 155 -8.12 13.71 -2.93
CA TRP A 155 -6.78 14.00 -2.45
C TRP A 155 -5.75 13.81 -3.58
N GLY A 156 -4.74 14.67 -3.64
CA GLY A 156 -3.69 14.58 -4.65
C GLY A 156 -4.21 14.56 -6.09
N GLU A 157 -3.53 13.80 -6.94
CA GLU A 157 -3.85 13.64 -8.35
C GLU A 157 -4.78 12.44 -8.52
N GLU A 158 -6.08 12.64 -8.31
CA GLU A 158 -7.11 11.58 -8.35
C GLU A 158 -6.84 10.42 -7.36
N GLY A 159 -6.34 10.74 -6.17
CA GLY A 159 -5.96 9.77 -5.14
C GLY A 159 -4.50 9.29 -5.23
N TYR A 160 -3.72 9.82 -6.16
CA TYR A 160 -2.30 9.47 -6.32
C TYR A 160 -1.39 10.62 -5.89
N ILE A 161 -0.14 10.27 -5.59
CA ILE A 161 0.97 11.19 -5.37
C ILE A 161 2.17 10.75 -6.21
N ARG A 162 2.84 11.73 -6.82
CA ARG A 162 4.12 11.52 -7.51
C ARG A 162 5.25 11.80 -6.54
N MET A 163 5.78 10.77 -5.90
CA MET A 163 6.90 10.87 -4.95
C MET A 163 8.21 11.00 -5.72
N GLN A 164 9.01 12.03 -5.46
CA GLN A 164 10.33 12.16 -6.08
C GLN A 164 11.18 10.92 -5.76
N ARG A 165 11.82 10.38 -6.79
CA ARG A 165 12.78 9.26 -6.68
C ARG A 165 14.17 9.73 -7.11
N ASP A 166 15.17 8.88 -6.91
CA ASP A 166 16.59 9.18 -7.16
C ASP A 166 17.08 10.32 -6.25
N VAL A 167 16.62 10.30 -4.99
CA VAL A 167 17.07 11.20 -3.92
C VAL A 167 18.35 10.66 -3.28
N ASP A 168 19.13 11.52 -2.61
CA ASP A 168 20.40 11.12 -1.97
C ASP A 168 20.21 10.14 -0.79
N SER A 169 18.99 10.07 -0.23
CA SER A 169 18.64 9.21 0.91
C SER A 169 18.50 7.74 0.49
N ALA A 170 19.14 6.83 1.24
CA ALA A 170 19.05 5.40 0.97
C ALA A 170 17.65 4.82 1.30
N GLU A 171 17.00 5.41 2.29
CA GLU A 171 15.62 5.16 2.72
C GLU A 171 14.59 5.58 1.65
N GLY A 172 15.02 6.34 0.64
CA GLY A 172 14.14 6.99 -0.32
C GLY A 172 13.36 8.16 0.30
N LEU A 173 12.61 8.90 -0.52
CA LEU A 173 11.82 10.03 -0.03
C LEU A 173 10.74 9.53 0.94
N ARG A 174 10.67 10.13 2.14
CA ARG A 174 9.71 9.75 3.21
C ARG A 174 9.81 8.29 3.64
N GLY A 175 10.95 7.65 3.43
CA GLY A 175 11.19 6.27 3.86
C GLY A 175 10.55 5.20 2.97
N ILE A 176 10.14 5.54 1.74
CA ILE A 176 9.45 4.63 0.81
C ILE A 176 10.20 3.31 0.53
N ALA A 177 11.52 3.25 0.75
CA ALA A 177 12.33 2.04 0.56
C ALA A 177 12.68 1.30 1.87
N MET A 178 12.13 1.72 3.01
CA MET A 178 12.43 1.14 4.32
C MET A 178 11.59 -0.10 4.64
N MET A 179 10.31 -0.10 4.28
CA MET A 179 9.39 -1.20 4.51
C MET A 179 8.52 -1.37 3.27
N THR A 180 8.81 -2.41 2.51
CA THR A 180 8.20 -2.66 1.21
C THR A 180 8.09 -4.15 0.98
N SER A 181 6.90 -4.61 0.62
CA SER A 181 6.65 -6.02 0.34
C SER A 181 5.64 -6.20 -0.79
N TYR A 182 5.60 -7.39 -1.35
CA TYR A 182 4.62 -7.75 -2.38
C TYR A 182 4.17 -9.21 -2.26
N PRO A 183 2.94 -9.52 -2.66
CA PRO A 183 2.47 -10.91 -2.71
C PRO A 183 3.12 -11.68 -3.87
N THR A 184 3.28 -12.98 -3.68
CA THR A 184 3.70 -13.94 -4.70
C THR A 184 2.57 -14.95 -4.97
N ALA A 185 2.44 -15.37 -6.23
CA ALA A 185 1.36 -16.25 -6.72
C ALA A 185 1.87 -17.59 -7.23
#